data_AF-A0A951GIM9-F1
#
_entry.id   AF-A0A951GIM9-F1
#
_cell.length_a   1.000
_cell.length_b   1.000
_cell.length_c   1.000
_cell.angle_alpha   90.00
_cell.angle_beta   90.00
_cell.angle_gamma   90.00
#
_symmetry.space_group_name_H-M   'P 1'
#
loop_
_entity.id
_entity.type
_entity.pdbx_description
1 polymer ?
#
loop_
_entity_poly.entity_id
_entity_poly.type
_entity_poly.pdbx_seq_one_letter_code
_entity_poly.pdbx_strand_id
1 'polypeptide(L)' 'ERYSKETRRLYGVLDRRLGEVEFAGGDISIADFAILGWAWRHERHQVDLSDFPNVKRWYETLMARPGVRRGFEVALS' A
#
# COMPACT_ATOMS: atom_id res chain seq x y z
N GLU A 1 -11.05 -16.04 9.42
CA GLU A 1 -12.19 -15.15 9.08
C GLU A 1 -12.06 -13.74 9.65
N ARG A 2 -11.97 -13.55 10.97
CA ARG A 2 -11.84 -12.22 11.60
C ARG A 2 -10.71 -11.35 11.02
N TYR A 3 -9.49 -11.88 10.95
CA TYR A 3 -8.33 -11.11 10.46
C TYR A 3 -8.43 -10.79 8.97
N SER A 4 -8.87 -11.73 8.13
CA SER A 4 -9.08 -11.47 6.69
C SER A 4 -10.13 -10.38 6.45
N LYS A 5 -11.23 -10.39 7.23
CA LYS A 5 -12.27 -9.34 7.17
C LYS A 5 -11.72 -7.98 7.58
N GLU A 6 -10.96 -7.93 8.66
CA GLU A 6 -10.33 -6.70 9.13
C GLU A 6 -9.28 -6.17 8.15
N THR A 7 -8.47 -7.04 7.56
CA THR A 7 -7.54 -6.68 6.49
C THR A 7 -8.26 -6.03 5.32
N ARG A 8 -9.33 -6.65 4.78
CA ARG A 8 -10.10 -6.05 3.68
C ARG A 8 -10.74 -4.72 4.08
N ARG A 9 -11.20 -4.58 5.33
CA ARG A 9 -11.71 -3.31 5.86
C ARG A 9 -10.62 -2.23 5.87
N LEU A 10 -9.41 -2.55 6.32
CA LEU A 10 -8.27 -1.62 6.33
C LEU A 10 -7.88 -1.18 4.91
N TYR A 11 -7.83 -2.10 3.95
CA TYR A 11 -7.63 -1.75 2.54
C TYR A 11 -8.74 -0.82 2.02
N GLY A 12 -10.00 -1.04 2.39
CA GLY A 12 -11.10 -0.15 2.02
C GLY A 12 -11.02 1.24 2.66
N VAL A 13 -10.49 1.37 3.87
CA VAL A 13 -10.22 2.67 4.50
C VAL A 13 -9.11 3.41 3.76
N LEU A 14 -8.01 2.71 3.44
CA LEU A 14 -6.90 3.28 2.71
C LEU A 14 -7.32 3.71 1.29
N ASP A 15 -8.11 2.88 0.60
CA ASP A 15 -8.62 3.18 -0.74
C ASP A 15 -9.47 4.46 -0.76
N ARG A 16 -10.39 4.61 0.20
CA ARG A 16 -11.19 5.82 0.34
C ARG A 16 -10.31 7.05 0.54
N ARG A 17 -9.32 6.96 1.43
CA ARG A 17 -8.39 8.07 1.68
C ARG A 17 -7.63 8.46 0.41
N LEU A 18 -7.10 7.48 -0.32
CA LEU A 18 -6.32 7.68 -1.55
C LEU A 18 -7.17 8.08 -2.77
N GLY A 19 -8.49 8.05 -2.64
CA GLY A 19 -9.42 8.64 -3.61
C GLY A 19 -9.57 10.15 -3.46
N GLU A 20 -9.21 10.71 -2.30
CA GLU A 20 -9.28 12.16 -2.01
C GLU A 20 -7.92 12.85 -2.15
N VAL A 21 -6.83 12.10 -1.99
CA VAL A 21 -5.45 12.62 -2.00
C VAL A 21 -4.50 11.72 -2.77
N GLU A 22 -3.42 12.29 -3.28
CA GLU A 22 -2.44 11.56 -4.09
C GLU A 22 -1.69 10.50 -3.27
N PHE A 23 -1.28 10.85 -2.05
CA PHE A 23 -0.54 10.02 -1.10
C PHE A 23 -1.29 9.94 0.25
N ALA A 24 -0.98 8.94 1.08
CA ALA A 24 -1.71 8.71 2.34
C ALA A 24 -1.68 9.95 3.27
N GLY A 25 -0.55 10.68 3.26
CA GLY A 25 -0.34 11.93 4.00
C GLY A 25 -0.91 13.18 3.33
N GLY A 26 -1.56 13.10 2.16
CA GLY A 26 -1.80 14.25 1.30
C GLY A 26 -0.65 14.37 0.29
N ASP A 27 0.44 14.96 0.76
CA ASP A 27 1.74 14.90 0.10
C ASP A 27 2.52 13.64 0.50
N ILE A 28 3.48 13.25 -0.33
CA ILE A 28 4.34 12.09 -0.04
C ILE A 28 5.07 12.27 1.29
N SER A 29 4.97 11.26 2.15
CA SER A 29 5.50 11.36 3.51
C SER A 29 5.97 10.01 4.05
N ILE A 30 6.50 10.01 5.27
CA ILE A 30 6.88 8.78 5.99
C ILE A 30 5.69 7.82 6.12
N ALA A 31 4.45 8.35 6.19
CA ALA A 31 3.25 7.54 6.30
C ALA A 31 3.11 6.57 5.11
N ASP A 32 3.44 7.02 3.90
CA ASP A 32 3.39 6.20 2.69
C ASP A 32 4.36 5.03 2.77
N PHE A 33 5.60 5.28 3.20
CA PHE A 33 6.60 4.23 3.30
C PHE A 33 6.30 3.25 4.45
N ALA A 34 5.75 3.73 5.56
CA ALA A 34 5.31 2.90 6.67
C ALA A 34 4.16 1.96 6.27
N ILE A 35 3.20 2.46 5.49
CA ILE A 35 2.08 1.65 4.97
C ILE A 35 2.56 0.72 3.86
N LEU A 36 3.43 1.18 2.96
CA LEU A 36 3.95 0.40 1.83
C LEU A 36 4.66 -0.87 2.27
N GLY A 37 5.39 -0.84 3.38
CA GLY A 37 6.03 -2.03 3.95
C GLY A 37 5.04 -3.17 4.23
N TRP A 38 3.80 -2.84 4.60
CA TRP A 38 2.71 -3.80 4.77
C TRP A 38 1.98 -4.10 3.46
N ALA A 39 1.66 -3.07 2.67
CA ALA A 39 0.92 -3.22 1.42
C ALA A 39 1.68 -4.05 0.36
N TRP A 40 3.01 -4.01 0.36
CA TRP A 40 3.85 -4.86 -0.49
C TRP A 40 3.61 -6.37 -0.28
N ARG A 41 3.08 -6.76 0.88
CA ARG A 41 2.71 -8.14 1.17
C ARG A 41 1.25 -8.46 0.84
N HIS A 42 0.55 -7.65 0.04
CA HIS A 42 -0.89 -7.81 -0.23
C HIS A 42 -1.27 -9.23 -0.71
N GLU A 43 -0.43 -9.89 -1.51
CA GLU A 43 -0.66 -11.27 -1.94
C GLU A 43 -0.69 -12.25 -0.75
N ARG A 44 0.21 -12.09 0.22
CA ARG A 44 0.22 -12.88 1.47
C ARG A 44 -1.00 -12.60 2.35
N HIS A 45 -1.57 -11.40 2.20
CA HIS A 45 -2.81 -11.02 2.86
C HIS A 45 -4.06 -11.54 2.12
N GLN A 46 -3.88 -12.22 0.98
CA GLN A 46 -4.96 -12.67 0.08
C GLN A 46 -5.84 -11.50 -0.39
N VAL A 47 -5.20 -10.38 -0.71
CA VAL A 47 -5.84 -9.16 -1.23
C VAL A 47 -5.41 -8.94 -2.67
N ASP A 48 -6.39 -8.95 -3.58
CA ASP A 48 -6.23 -8.44 -4.93
C ASP A 48 -6.38 -6.91 -4.90
N LEU A 49 -5.35 -6.19 -5.34
CA LEU A 49 -5.40 -4.73 -5.41
C LEU A 49 -6.36 -4.24 -6.50
N SER A 50 -6.81 -5.09 -7.42
CA SER A 50 -7.86 -4.73 -8.39
C SER A 50 -9.19 -4.35 -7.71
N ASP A 51 -9.44 -4.88 -6.50
CA ASP A 51 -10.60 -4.52 -5.66
C ASP A 51 -10.48 -3.12 -5.03
N PHE A 52 -9.28 -2.52 -5.05
CA PHE A 52 -8.94 -1.26 -4.39
C PHE A 52 -8.16 -0.35 -5.35
N PRO A 53 -8.83 0.29 -6.33
CA PRO A 53 -8.16 0.96 -7.44
C PRO A 53 -7.27 2.14 -7.02
N ASN A 54 -7.62 2.86 -5.95
CA ASN A 54 -6.81 3.97 -5.44
C ASN A 54 -5.56 3.45 -4.70
N VAL A 55 -5.70 2.34 -3.97
CA VAL A 55 -4.55 1.64 -3.38
C VAL A 55 -3.64 1.10 -4.48
N LYS A 56 -4.19 0.50 -5.53
CA LYS A 56 -3.42 0.00 -6.67
C LYS A 56 -2.59 1.11 -7.33
N ARG A 57 -3.22 2.23 -7.67
CA ARG A 57 -2.55 3.43 -8.22
C ARG A 57 -1.39 3.87 -7.33
N TRP A 58 -1.66 4.05 -6.05
CA TRP A 58 -0.67 4.49 -5.06
C TRP A 58 0.49 3.50 -4.92
N TYR A 59 0.19 2.21 -4.85
CA TYR A 59 1.18 1.14 -4.75
C TYR A 59 2.11 1.11 -5.96
N GLU A 60 1.55 1.10 -7.17
CA GLU A 60 2.32 1.10 -8.42
C GLU A 60 3.19 2.37 -8.52
N THR A 61 2.63 3.53 -8.15
CA THR A 61 3.36 4.80 -8.11
C THR A 61 4.56 4.74 -7.18
N LEU A 62 4.40 4.22 -5.96
CA LEU A 62 5.52 4.12 -5.01
C LEU A 62 6.56 3.08 -5.43
N MET A 63 6.13 1.90 -5.90
CA MET A 63 7.04 0.84 -6.36
C MET A 63 7.84 1.23 -7.60
N ALA A 64 7.33 2.15 -8.42
CA ALA A 64 8.05 2.71 -9.56
C ALA A 64 9.20 3.64 -9.14
N ARG A 65 9.21 4.18 -7.91
CA ARG A 65 10.22 5.14 -7.46
C ARG A 65 11.60 4.48 -7.33
N PRO A 66 12.68 5.07 -7.88
CA PRO A 66 14.02 4.49 -7.80
C PRO A 66 14.51 4.24 -6.37
N GLY A 67 14.21 5.14 -5.43
CA GLY A 67 14.57 4.99 -4.02
C GLY A 67 13.86 3.81 -3.33
N VAL A 68 12.59 3.60 -3.66
CA VAL A 68 11.78 2.49 -3.12
C VAL A 68 12.30 1.16 -3.67
N ARG A 69 12.53 1.07 -4.98
CA ARG A 69 13.08 -0.13 -5.62
C ARG A 69 14.40 -0.55 -4.99
N ARG A 70 15.35 0.38 -4.84
CA ARG A 70 16.63 0.12 -4.16
C ARG A 70 16.44 -0.34 -2.71
N GLY A 71 15.47 0.20 -1.99
CA GLY A 71 15.16 -0.23 -0.62
C GLY A 71 14.69 -1.68 -0.55
N PHE A 72 13.83 -2.11 -1.48
CA PHE A 72 13.33 -3.49 -1.54
C PHE A 72 14.34 -4.50 -2.09
N GLU A 73 15.40 -4.05 -2.77
CA GLU A 73 16.53 -4.90 -3.19
C GLU A 73 17.44 -5.30 -2.01
N VAL A 74 17.37 -4.58 -0.88
CA VAL A 74 18.13 -4.92 0.33
C VAL A 74 17.55 -6.17 0.97
N ALA A 75 18.38 -7.19 1.12
CA ALA A 75 18.00 -8.42 1.82
C ALA A 75 17.64 -8.11 3.28
N LEU A 76 16.49 -8.64 3.73
CA LEU A 76 16.17 -8.67 5.15
C LEU A 76 17.02 -9.76 5.80
N SER A 77 17.96 -9.33 6.66
CA SER A 77 18.81 -10.21 7.47
C SER A 77 18.02 -10.95 8.53
#